data_AF-D4CYI5-F1
#
_entry.id   AF-D4CYI5-F1
#
_cell.length_a   1.000
_cell.length_b   1.000
_cell.length_c   1.000
_cell.angle_alpha   90.00
_cell.angle_beta   90.00
_cell.angle_gamma   90.00
#
_symmetry.space_group_name_H-M   'P 1'
#
loop_
_entity.id
_entity.type
_entity.pdbx_description
1 polymer ?
#
loop_
_entity_poly.entity_id
_entity_poly.type
_entity_poly.pdbx_seq_one_letter_code
_entity_poly.pdbx_strand_id
1 'polypeptide(L)'
;MTDEKKTDVRIFDPTGWFKAINNILKETTNDNKNIDNTEIEIIDEEENTDNREIINSNFNKYKGELKIFSEQMEEEIKLPTVDYSGGIFGWGDHKVTGWELNHLTEKIQEHLIANNNISSKIIKEFETIYKTFNALDNEYIKEIMQSIEKSNEAINKANQGLTEAEKRIEDIKETNEKIQVAQNNIKIIQDKLKNAQQNIDRNIEFQKKIVEGLSKFKNKIDSYEHLKDIDSIWNDLEKVKNSLYILEEKQEKIENLEMSLQDTQNENISFSKKLNISYFLGGGALILTLFNTFYLFLRG
;
A
#
# COMPACT_ATOMS: atom_id res chain seq x y z
N MET A 1 -70.66 16.82 -63.17
CA MET A 1 -69.47 17.68 -63.00
C MET A 1 -69.47 18.09 -61.54
N THR A 2 -68.85 17.27 -60.69
CA THR A 2 -68.77 17.46 -59.24
C THR A 2 -67.45 16.85 -58.80
N ASP A 3 -66.40 17.69 -58.79
CA ASP A 3 -65.11 17.39 -58.21
C ASP A 3 -65.19 17.63 -56.69
N GLU A 4 -65.21 16.54 -55.92
CA GLU A 4 -64.98 16.59 -54.46
C GLU A 4 -63.47 16.70 -54.21
N LYS A 5 -63.01 17.87 -53.75
CA LYS A 5 -61.66 18.02 -53.18
C LYS A 5 -61.61 17.36 -51.80
N LYS A 6 -61.07 16.14 -51.73
CA LYS A 6 -60.61 15.52 -50.47
C LYS A 6 -59.42 16.30 -49.92
N THR A 7 -59.56 16.84 -48.72
CA THR A 7 -58.47 17.44 -47.94
C THR A 7 -57.75 16.33 -47.17
N ASP A 8 -56.47 16.13 -47.48
CA ASP A 8 -55.60 15.13 -46.88
C ASP A 8 -55.13 15.61 -45.50
N VAL A 9 -55.73 15.09 -44.43
CA VAL A 9 -55.28 15.33 -43.06
C VAL A 9 -54.09 14.42 -42.79
N ARG A 10 -52.87 14.95 -42.89
CA ARG A 10 -51.66 14.22 -42.45
C ARG A 10 -51.67 14.12 -40.92
N ILE A 11 -52.04 12.95 -40.43
CA ILE A 11 -51.87 12.56 -39.03
C ILE A 11 -50.36 12.47 -38.77
N PHE A 12 -49.88 13.18 -37.75
CA PHE A 12 -48.49 13.16 -37.30
C PHE A 12 -48.09 11.73 -36.90
N ASP A 13 -47.10 11.15 -37.57
CA ASP A 13 -46.51 9.84 -37.22
C ASP A 13 -45.38 10.07 -36.19
N PRO A 14 -45.59 9.75 -34.90
CA PRO A 14 -44.61 9.99 -33.86
C PRO A 14 -43.34 9.15 -34.03
N THR A 15 -43.46 8.01 -34.72
CA THR A 15 -42.40 6.98 -34.81
C THR A 15 -41.21 7.47 -35.63
N GLY A 16 -41.47 8.23 -36.70
CA GLY A 16 -40.42 8.86 -37.50
C GLY A 16 -39.67 9.96 -36.74
N TRP A 17 -40.40 10.71 -35.90
CA TRP A 17 -39.85 11.80 -35.10
C TRP A 17 -38.91 11.30 -34.00
N PHE A 18 -39.31 10.25 -33.26
CA PHE A 18 -38.44 9.60 -32.27
C PHE A 18 -37.16 9.00 -32.88
N LYS A 19 -37.23 8.49 -34.12
CA LYS A 19 -36.07 7.93 -34.81
C LYS A 19 -35.09 9.02 -35.26
N ALA A 20 -35.59 10.18 -35.68
CA ALA A 20 -34.77 11.34 -36.02
C ALA A 20 -34.03 11.90 -34.79
N ILE A 21 -34.73 12.04 -33.66
CA ILE A 21 -34.13 12.51 -32.40
C ILE A 21 -33.02 11.56 -31.91
N ASN A 22 -33.23 10.24 -31.98
CA ASN A 22 -32.22 9.27 -31.58
C ASN A 22 -30.97 9.25 -32.48
N ASN A 23 -31.10 9.62 -33.76
CA ASN A 23 -29.93 9.74 -34.64
C ASN A 23 -29.13 11.02 -34.33
N ILE A 24 -29.80 12.14 -34.07
CA ILE A 24 -29.15 13.41 -33.70
C ILE A 24 -28.40 13.27 -32.36
N LEU A 25 -28.98 12.55 -31.39
CA LEU A 25 -28.34 12.25 -30.09
C LEU A 25 -27.10 11.36 -30.23
N LYS A 26 -27.05 10.48 -31.24
CA LYS A 26 -25.88 9.62 -31.50
C LYS A 26 -24.75 10.38 -32.21
N GLU A 27 -25.08 11.33 -33.08
CA GLU A 27 -24.09 12.17 -33.77
C GLU A 27 -23.42 13.15 -32.79
N THR A 28 -24.18 13.73 -31.85
CA THR A 28 -23.64 14.64 -30.81
C THR A 28 -22.75 13.97 -29.76
N THR A 29 -22.91 12.65 -29.52
CA THR A 29 -22.01 11.90 -28.62
C THR A 29 -20.60 11.65 -29.17
N ASN A 30 -20.37 11.79 -30.48
CA ASN A 30 -19.05 11.53 -31.09
C ASN A 30 -18.15 12.77 -31.18
N ASP A 31 -18.72 13.98 -31.16
CA ASP A 31 -17.95 15.22 -31.38
C ASP A 31 -17.49 15.92 -30.09
N ASN A 32 -17.95 15.49 -28.92
CA ASN A 32 -17.63 16.15 -27.63
C ASN A 32 -16.36 15.61 -26.94
N LYS A 33 -15.31 15.33 -27.71
CA LYS A 33 -13.95 15.32 -27.18
C LYS A 33 -13.40 16.73 -27.32
N ASN A 34 -13.13 17.37 -26.18
CA ASN A 34 -12.30 18.56 -26.00
C ASN A 34 -13.07 19.89 -25.87
N ILE A 35 -13.67 20.12 -24.69
CA ILE A 35 -13.87 21.48 -24.17
C ILE A 35 -13.47 21.49 -22.70
N ASP A 36 -12.55 22.43 -22.42
CA ASP A 36 -11.85 22.69 -21.18
C ASP A 36 -12.79 23.23 -20.10
N ASN A 37 -12.52 22.85 -18.85
CA ASN A 37 -13.30 23.24 -17.68
C ASN A 37 -12.90 24.64 -17.22
N THR A 38 -13.76 25.64 -17.39
CA THR A 38 -13.70 26.88 -16.57
C THR A 38 -15.07 27.53 -16.49
N GLU A 39 -15.40 27.99 -15.28
CA GLU A 39 -16.58 28.74 -14.85
C GLU A 39 -17.89 27.96 -14.72
N ILE A 40 -18.15 27.51 -13.47
CA ILE A 40 -19.51 27.29 -12.98
C ILE A 40 -20.12 28.70 -12.81
N GLU A 41 -20.77 29.18 -13.87
CA GLU A 41 -21.70 30.30 -13.77
C GLU A 41 -22.93 29.84 -12.98
N ILE A 42 -23.08 30.38 -11.78
CA ILE A 42 -24.37 30.45 -11.09
C ILE A 42 -25.19 31.47 -11.87
N ILE A 43 -25.89 31.00 -12.89
CA ILE A 43 -26.79 31.81 -13.69
C ILE A 43 -28.18 31.10 -13.68
N ASP A 44 -29.19 31.90 -13.33
CA ASP A 44 -30.63 31.72 -13.54
C ASP A 44 -31.49 30.92 -12.55
N GLU A 45 -31.39 31.18 -11.24
CA GLU A 45 -32.56 30.98 -10.37
C GLU A 45 -33.52 32.18 -10.39
N GLU A 46 -33.02 33.41 -10.57
CA GLU A 46 -33.85 34.64 -10.52
C GLU A 46 -34.64 34.87 -11.82
N GLU A 47 -34.02 34.70 -13.00
CA GLU A 47 -34.67 34.87 -14.31
C GLU A 47 -35.74 33.78 -14.59
N ASN A 48 -35.50 32.56 -14.10
CA ASN A 48 -36.41 31.42 -14.23
C ASN A 48 -37.66 31.55 -13.33
N THR A 49 -37.58 32.32 -12.23
CA THR A 49 -38.72 32.54 -11.33
C THR A 49 -39.70 33.55 -11.92
N ASP A 50 -39.20 34.62 -12.53
CA ASP A 50 -40.01 35.68 -13.15
C ASP A 50 -40.81 35.15 -14.36
N ASN A 51 -40.18 34.31 -15.19
CA ASN A 51 -40.86 33.63 -16.29
C ASN A 51 -41.96 32.65 -15.83
N ARG A 52 -41.70 31.86 -14.78
CA ARG A 52 -42.71 30.94 -14.21
C ARG A 52 -43.92 31.69 -13.67
N GLU A 53 -43.73 32.86 -13.05
CA GLU A 53 -44.82 33.71 -12.61
C GLU A 53 -45.64 34.26 -13.80
N ILE A 54 -44.97 34.69 -14.87
CA ILE A 54 -45.63 35.20 -16.09
C ILE A 54 -46.45 34.10 -16.78
N ILE A 55 -45.92 32.88 -16.90
CA ILE A 55 -46.62 31.73 -17.51
C ILE A 55 -47.81 31.32 -16.66
N ASN A 56 -47.62 31.17 -15.35
CA ASN A 56 -48.70 30.79 -14.44
C ASN A 56 -49.80 31.87 -14.43
N SER A 57 -49.42 33.14 -14.47
CA SER A 57 -50.33 34.28 -14.63
C SER A 57 -51.13 34.18 -15.93
N ASN A 58 -50.46 33.97 -17.07
CA ASN A 58 -51.11 33.84 -18.37
C ASN A 58 -52.02 32.60 -18.46
N PHE A 59 -51.58 31.45 -17.95
CA PHE A 59 -52.38 30.22 -17.90
C PHE A 59 -53.67 30.43 -17.07
N ASN A 60 -53.53 31.02 -15.88
CA ASN A 60 -54.68 31.29 -15.01
C ASN A 60 -55.63 32.32 -15.63
N LYS A 61 -55.10 33.33 -16.32
CA LYS A 61 -55.88 34.31 -17.08
C LYS A 61 -56.71 33.63 -18.17
N TYR A 62 -56.06 32.86 -19.06
CA TYR A 62 -56.74 32.19 -20.18
C TYR A 62 -57.74 31.12 -19.71
N LYS A 63 -57.44 30.42 -18.62
CA LYS A 63 -58.39 29.50 -17.94
C LYS A 63 -59.64 30.25 -17.44
N GLY A 64 -59.48 31.47 -16.93
CA GLY A 64 -60.59 32.31 -16.50
C GLY A 64 -61.48 32.77 -17.66
N GLU A 65 -60.87 33.18 -18.77
CA GLU A 65 -61.57 33.60 -20.00
C GLU A 65 -62.44 32.45 -20.56
N LEU A 66 -61.88 31.24 -20.63
CA LEU A 66 -62.60 30.04 -21.09
C LEU A 66 -63.80 29.66 -20.21
N LYS A 67 -63.67 29.83 -18.89
CA LYS A 67 -64.74 29.55 -17.94
C LYS A 67 -65.94 30.48 -18.17
N ILE A 68 -65.68 31.79 -18.31
CA ILE A 68 -66.72 32.81 -18.55
C ILE A 68 -67.46 32.51 -19.85
N PHE A 69 -66.75 32.11 -20.90
CA PHE A 69 -67.36 31.74 -22.17
C PHE A 69 -68.27 30.51 -22.05
N SER A 70 -67.80 29.44 -21.38
CA SER A 70 -68.58 28.21 -21.18
C SER A 70 -69.90 28.47 -20.44
N GLU A 71 -69.92 29.44 -19.53
CA GLU A 71 -71.10 29.83 -18.76
C GLU A 71 -72.09 30.69 -19.57
N GLN A 72 -71.66 31.32 -20.67
CA GLN A 72 -72.47 32.22 -21.49
C GLN A 72 -73.19 31.57 -22.67
N MET A 73 -72.96 30.28 -22.96
CA MET A 73 -73.45 29.62 -24.18
C MET A 73 -74.88 29.05 -24.08
N GLU A 74 -75.65 29.38 -23.05
CA GLU A 74 -76.88 28.66 -22.66
C GLU A 74 -78.20 29.29 -23.18
N GLU A 75 -78.24 29.89 -24.38
CA GLU A 75 -79.50 30.38 -24.98
C GLU A 75 -79.88 29.65 -26.28
N GLU A 76 -81.00 28.93 -26.23
CA GLU A 76 -81.64 28.31 -27.41
C GLU A 76 -82.38 29.38 -28.22
N ILE A 77 -81.84 29.76 -29.38
CA ILE A 77 -82.47 30.79 -30.23
C ILE A 77 -83.57 30.15 -31.10
N LYS A 78 -84.83 30.43 -30.77
CA LYS A 78 -86.01 29.98 -31.54
C LYS A 78 -86.35 30.98 -32.65
N LEU A 79 -86.44 30.50 -33.89
CA LEU A 79 -86.87 31.33 -35.03
C LEU A 79 -88.41 31.47 -35.02
N PRO A 80 -88.95 32.70 -35.10
CA PRO A 80 -90.39 32.90 -35.26
C PRO A 80 -90.85 32.47 -36.66
N THR A 81 -92.10 32.03 -36.77
CA THR A 81 -92.76 31.72 -38.06
C THR A 81 -93.74 32.84 -38.43
N VAL A 82 -94.07 32.97 -39.71
CA VAL A 82 -95.22 33.79 -40.13
C VAL A 82 -96.53 33.09 -39.77
N ASP A 83 -97.58 33.87 -39.54
CA ASP A 83 -98.91 33.34 -39.22
C ASP A 83 -99.48 32.51 -40.37
N TYR A 84 -100.20 31.44 -40.03
CA TYR A 84 -100.75 30.47 -41.00
C TYR A 84 -102.28 30.38 -40.97
N SER A 85 -102.98 31.12 -40.10
CA SER A 85 -104.45 31.05 -39.96
C SER A 85 -105.13 32.38 -40.30
N GLY A 86 -106.01 32.40 -41.31
CA GLY A 86 -106.81 33.57 -41.68
C GLY A 86 -108.32 33.41 -41.41
N GLY A 87 -109.00 34.50 -41.04
CA GLY A 87 -110.47 34.60 -40.94
C GLY A 87 -111.07 34.52 -39.53
N ILE A 88 -112.34 34.93 -39.37
CA ILE A 88 -113.05 35.19 -38.08
C ILE A 88 -113.09 33.98 -37.11
N PHE A 89 -112.75 32.77 -37.56
CA PHE A 89 -112.64 31.57 -36.72
C PHE A 89 -111.50 30.61 -37.15
N GLY A 90 -110.53 31.06 -37.95
CA GLY A 90 -109.40 30.23 -38.41
C GLY A 90 -109.69 29.28 -39.58
N TRP A 91 -110.72 29.57 -40.38
CA TRP A 91 -111.19 28.74 -41.51
C TRP A 91 -110.90 29.43 -42.85
N GLY A 92 -109.63 29.70 -43.14
CA GLY A 92 -109.19 30.27 -44.41
C GLY A 92 -107.68 30.47 -44.50
N ASP A 93 -107.17 30.56 -45.73
CA ASP A 93 -105.76 30.78 -46.01
C ASP A 93 -105.35 32.22 -45.65
N HIS A 94 -104.33 32.35 -44.81
CA HIS A 94 -103.72 33.65 -44.54
C HIS A 94 -102.85 34.10 -45.72
N LYS A 95 -103.06 35.32 -46.21
CA LYS A 95 -102.18 35.91 -47.22
C LYS A 95 -101.09 36.70 -46.51
N VAL A 96 -99.89 36.11 -46.46
CA VAL A 96 -98.69 36.76 -45.92
C VAL A 96 -98.55 38.16 -46.51
N THR A 97 -98.52 39.14 -45.62
CA THR A 97 -98.37 40.56 -45.95
C THR A 97 -96.90 40.92 -46.13
N GLY A 98 -96.63 42.02 -46.84
CA GLY A 98 -95.27 42.54 -46.97
C GLY A 98 -94.63 42.93 -45.63
N TRP A 99 -95.44 43.30 -44.63
CA TRP A 99 -94.98 43.58 -43.28
C TRP A 99 -94.54 42.31 -42.53
N GLU A 100 -95.32 41.23 -42.58
CA GLU A 100 -94.96 39.95 -41.94
C GLU A 100 -93.69 39.34 -42.54
N LEU A 101 -93.53 39.42 -43.86
CA LEU A 101 -92.33 38.95 -44.53
C LEU A 101 -91.10 39.79 -44.15
N ASN A 102 -91.25 41.12 -44.08
CA ASN A 102 -90.17 42.01 -43.66
C ASN A 102 -89.78 41.77 -42.18
N HIS A 103 -90.76 41.55 -41.31
CA HIS A 103 -90.52 41.24 -39.90
C HIS A 103 -89.81 39.90 -39.71
N LEU A 104 -90.24 38.85 -40.42
CA LEU A 104 -89.52 37.56 -40.41
C LEU A 104 -88.08 37.73 -40.94
N THR A 105 -87.89 38.52 -42.00
CA THR A 105 -86.57 38.79 -42.58
C THR A 105 -85.66 39.53 -41.58
N GLU A 106 -86.18 40.53 -40.87
CA GLU A 106 -85.48 41.23 -39.79
C GLU A 106 -85.05 40.26 -38.69
N LYS A 107 -85.95 39.36 -38.25
CA LYS A 107 -85.64 38.33 -37.24
C LYS A 107 -84.60 37.31 -37.71
N ILE A 108 -84.63 36.92 -38.98
CA ILE A 108 -83.58 36.07 -39.57
C ILE A 108 -82.25 36.81 -39.62
N GLN A 109 -82.24 38.10 -39.97
CA GLN A 109 -81.01 38.91 -39.98
C GLN A 109 -80.43 39.07 -38.58
N GLU A 110 -81.27 39.38 -37.59
CA GLU A 110 -80.87 39.40 -36.17
C GLU A 110 -80.24 38.05 -35.74
N HIS A 111 -80.83 36.93 -36.15
CA HIS A 111 -80.30 35.59 -35.87
C HIS A 111 -78.95 35.33 -36.56
N LEU A 112 -78.79 35.70 -37.83
CA LEU A 112 -77.53 35.54 -38.55
C LEU A 112 -76.42 36.40 -37.95
N ILE A 113 -76.74 37.63 -37.49
CA ILE A 113 -75.80 38.49 -36.75
C ILE A 113 -75.42 37.85 -35.42
N ALA A 114 -76.40 37.32 -34.67
CA ALA A 114 -76.15 36.62 -33.41
C ALA A 114 -75.24 35.39 -33.60
N ASN A 115 -75.51 34.56 -34.63
CA ASN A 115 -74.69 33.39 -34.95
C ASN A 115 -73.27 33.76 -35.38
N ASN A 116 -73.10 34.84 -36.16
CA ASN A 116 -71.78 35.34 -36.52
C ASN A 116 -71.01 35.83 -35.29
N ASN A 117 -71.68 36.52 -34.37
CA ASN A 117 -71.09 36.94 -33.10
C ASN A 117 -70.66 35.74 -32.25
N ILE A 118 -71.50 34.70 -32.14
CA ILE A 118 -71.16 33.43 -31.45
C ILE A 118 -69.95 32.77 -32.14
N SER A 119 -69.95 32.68 -33.47
CA SER A 119 -68.86 32.07 -34.23
C SER A 119 -67.54 32.83 -34.04
N SER A 120 -67.58 34.16 -34.02
CA SER A 120 -66.41 35.00 -33.72
C SER A 120 -65.89 34.78 -32.30
N LYS A 121 -66.79 34.64 -31.31
CA LYS A 121 -66.40 34.30 -29.93
C LYS A 121 -65.71 32.93 -29.88
N ILE A 122 -66.29 31.90 -30.52
CA ILE A 122 -65.71 30.56 -30.60
C ILE A 122 -64.29 30.60 -31.19
N ILE A 123 -64.08 31.32 -32.30
CA ILE A 123 -62.76 31.43 -32.94
C ILE A 123 -61.73 32.06 -32.00
N LYS A 124 -62.11 33.12 -31.27
CA LYS A 124 -61.21 33.76 -30.28
C LYS A 124 -60.83 32.81 -29.15
N GLU A 125 -61.76 31.98 -28.68
CA GLU A 125 -61.44 30.98 -27.64
C GLU A 125 -60.52 29.87 -28.14
N PHE A 126 -60.71 29.40 -29.38
CA PHE A 126 -59.76 28.47 -29.99
C PHE A 126 -58.35 29.08 -30.13
N GLU A 127 -58.26 30.38 -30.41
CA GLU A 127 -56.98 31.11 -30.41
C GLU A 127 -56.37 31.19 -29.00
N THR A 128 -57.18 31.46 -27.98
CA THR A 128 -56.77 31.45 -26.56
C THR A 128 -56.27 30.06 -26.11
N ILE A 129 -56.98 29.00 -26.46
CA ILE A 129 -56.58 27.61 -26.20
C ILE A 129 -55.23 27.30 -26.85
N TYR A 130 -55.07 27.66 -28.14
CA TYR A 130 -53.82 27.43 -28.88
C TYR A 130 -52.63 28.16 -28.25
N LYS A 131 -52.79 29.45 -27.90
CA LYS A 131 -51.75 30.24 -27.24
C LYS A 131 -51.36 29.65 -25.87
N THR A 132 -52.35 29.15 -25.12
CA THR A 132 -52.12 28.50 -23.83
C THR A 132 -51.27 27.24 -23.98
N PHE A 133 -51.62 26.36 -24.93
CA PHE A 133 -50.85 25.15 -25.20
C PHE A 133 -49.46 25.45 -25.76
N ASN A 134 -49.32 26.44 -26.66
CA ASN A 134 -48.04 26.82 -27.22
C ASN A 134 -47.09 27.41 -26.16
N ALA A 135 -47.62 28.20 -25.21
CA ALA A 135 -46.85 28.70 -24.07
C ALA A 135 -46.41 27.55 -23.14
N LEU A 136 -47.29 26.57 -22.91
CA LEU A 136 -46.95 25.39 -22.12
C LEU A 136 -45.86 24.52 -22.79
N ASP A 137 -46.01 24.27 -24.09
CA ASP A 137 -45.14 23.39 -24.88
C ASP A 137 -43.70 23.92 -24.98
N ASN A 138 -43.52 25.22 -25.17
CA ASN A 138 -42.19 25.79 -25.44
C ASN A 138 -41.27 25.84 -24.21
N GLU A 139 -41.81 26.12 -23.01
CA GLU A 139 -40.98 26.36 -21.82
C GLU A 139 -40.95 25.16 -20.87
N TYR A 140 -42.08 24.51 -20.59
CA TYR A 140 -42.07 23.34 -19.71
C TYR A 140 -41.30 22.15 -20.31
N ILE A 141 -41.45 21.88 -21.62
CA ILE A 141 -40.69 20.80 -22.26
C ILE A 141 -39.20 21.16 -22.31
N LYS A 142 -38.86 22.43 -22.52
CA LYS A 142 -37.48 22.92 -22.49
C LYS A 142 -36.86 22.72 -21.11
N GLU A 143 -37.55 23.07 -20.03
CA GLU A 143 -37.09 22.83 -18.65
C GLU A 143 -36.90 21.34 -18.34
N ILE A 144 -37.85 20.50 -18.75
CA ILE A 144 -37.73 19.04 -18.60
C ILE A 144 -36.49 18.53 -19.33
N MET A 145 -36.27 19.00 -20.56
CA MET A 145 -35.11 18.62 -21.36
C MET A 145 -33.80 19.05 -20.71
N GLN A 146 -33.71 20.29 -20.22
CA GLN A 146 -32.54 20.79 -19.48
C GLN A 146 -32.30 19.99 -18.19
N SER A 147 -33.35 19.65 -17.45
CA SER A 147 -33.24 18.81 -16.25
C SER A 147 -32.73 17.41 -16.58
N ILE A 148 -33.18 16.80 -17.68
CA ILE A 148 -32.72 15.50 -18.15
C ILE A 148 -31.25 15.58 -18.58
N GLU A 149 -30.85 16.64 -19.29
CA GLU A 149 -29.47 16.87 -19.70
C GLU A 149 -28.53 16.99 -18.49
N LYS A 150 -28.86 17.87 -17.53
CA LYS A 150 -28.10 18.00 -16.27
C LYS A 150 -28.02 16.68 -15.51
N SER A 151 -29.12 15.91 -15.47
CA SER A 151 -29.12 14.57 -14.85
C SER A 151 -28.20 13.61 -15.57
N ASN A 152 -28.18 13.61 -16.91
CA ASN A 152 -27.30 12.76 -17.71
C ASN A 152 -25.83 13.13 -17.51
N GLU A 153 -25.51 14.42 -17.45
CA GLU A 153 -24.16 14.88 -17.12
C GLU A 153 -23.71 14.40 -15.73
N ALA A 154 -24.59 14.51 -14.73
CA ALA A 154 -24.31 14.01 -13.39
C ALA A 154 -24.09 12.50 -13.38
N ILE A 155 -24.91 11.73 -14.10
CA ILE A 155 -24.75 10.28 -14.27
C ILE A 155 -23.42 9.95 -14.95
N ASN A 156 -23.04 10.66 -16.01
CA ASN A 156 -21.79 10.45 -16.71
C ASN A 156 -20.57 10.74 -15.81
N LYS A 157 -20.60 11.83 -15.05
CA LYS A 157 -19.58 12.14 -14.04
C LYS A 157 -19.50 11.05 -12.96
N ALA A 158 -20.65 10.54 -12.49
CA ALA A 158 -20.69 9.44 -11.53
C ALA A 158 -20.08 8.15 -12.10
N ASN A 159 -20.35 7.83 -13.36
CA ASN A 159 -19.78 6.66 -14.06
C ASN A 159 -18.26 6.77 -14.27
N GLN A 160 -17.76 7.98 -14.54
CA GLN A 160 -16.31 8.23 -14.58
C GLN A 160 -15.68 7.99 -13.20
N GLY A 161 -16.31 8.52 -12.14
CA GLY A 161 -15.88 8.26 -10.76
C GLY A 161 -15.89 6.77 -10.39
N LEU A 162 -16.87 6.00 -10.89
CA LEU A 162 -16.92 4.55 -10.68
C LEU A 162 -15.76 3.82 -11.38
N THR A 163 -15.49 4.16 -12.64
CA THR A 163 -14.34 3.61 -13.39
C THR A 163 -13.01 3.87 -12.68
N GLU A 164 -12.83 5.09 -12.15
CA GLU A 164 -11.64 5.43 -11.37
C GLU A 164 -11.56 4.63 -10.06
N ALA A 165 -12.68 4.44 -9.37
CA ALA A 165 -12.74 3.63 -8.16
C ALA A 165 -12.41 2.16 -8.44
N GLU A 166 -12.89 1.60 -9.55
CA GLU A 166 -12.55 0.23 -10.00
C GLU A 166 -11.05 0.07 -10.25
N LYS A 167 -10.42 1.05 -10.91
CA LYS A 167 -8.97 1.06 -11.10
C LYS A 167 -8.21 1.05 -9.77
N ARG A 168 -8.64 1.88 -8.81
CA ARG A 168 -8.05 1.91 -7.46
C ARG A 168 -8.22 0.59 -6.72
N ILE A 169 -9.34 -0.12 -6.92
CA ILE A 169 -9.56 -1.45 -6.33
C ILE A 169 -8.55 -2.47 -6.90
N GLU A 170 -8.25 -2.42 -8.20
CA GLU A 170 -7.24 -3.32 -8.79
C GLU A 170 -5.83 -2.99 -8.28
N ASP A 171 -5.46 -1.71 -8.17
CA ASP A 171 -4.17 -1.28 -7.59
C ASP A 171 -4.03 -1.78 -6.12
N ILE A 172 -5.12 -1.73 -5.34
CA ILE A 172 -5.17 -2.25 -3.97
C ILE A 172 -4.98 -3.77 -3.96
N LYS A 173 -5.59 -4.49 -4.90
CA LYS A 173 -5.46 -5.94 -5.01
C LYS A 173 -4.03 -6.36 -5.33
N GLU A 174 -3.37 -5.69 -6.29
CA GLU A 174 -1.95 -5.92 -6.60
C GLU A 174 -1.07 -5.66 -5.37
N THR A 175 -1.36 -4.59 -4.63
CA THR A 175 -0.64 -4.26 -3.40
C THR A 175 -0.83 -5.33 -2.32
N ASN A 176 -2.05 -5.86 -2.17
CA ASN A 176 -2.34 -6.94 -1.24
C ASN A 176 -1.58 -8.23 -1.57
N GLU A 177 -1.44 -8.57 -2.85
CA GLU A 177 -0.63 -9.72 -3.27
C GLU A 177 0.85 -9.56 -2.85
N LYS A 178 1.42 -8.36 -3.05
CA LYS A 178 2.79 -8.04 -2.58
C LYS A 178 2.92 -8.14 -1.06
N ILE A 179 1.91 -7.68 -0.32
CA ILE A 179 1.86 -7.80 1.15
C ILE A 179 1.86 -9.27 1.58
N GLN A 180 1.08 -10.15 0.93
CA GLN A 180 1.07 -11.57 1.26
C GLN A 180 2.44 -12.24 1.04
N VAL A 181 3.13 -11.92 -0.06
CA VAL A 181 4.49 -12.41 -0.32
C VAL A 181 5.45 -11.93 0.77
N ALA A 182 5.39 -10.65 1.15
CA ALA A 182 6.21 -10.10 2.22
C ALA A 182 5.94 -10.79 3.57
N GLN A 183 4.68 -11.05 3.91
CA GLN A 183 4.28 -11.78 5.12
C GLN A 183 4.87 -13.19 5.16
N ASN A 184 4.82 -13.93 4.05
CA ASN A 184 5.42 -15.26 3.95
C ASN A 184 6.94 -15.22 4.16
N ASN A 185 7.63 -14.25 3.57
CA ASN A 185 9.07 -14.08 3.75
C ASN A 185 9.43 -13.75 5.21
N ILE A 186 8.65 -12.89 5.87
CA ILE A 186 8.82 -12.58 7.31
C ILE A 186 8.68 -13.86 8.14
N LYS A 187 7.69 -14.70 7.86
CA LYS A 187 7.52 -15.99 8.57
C LYS A 187 8.74 -16.90 8.42
N ILE A 188 9.28 -17.03 7.21
CA ILE A 188 10.51 -17.83 6.97
C ILE A 188 11.70 -17.25 7.75
N ILE A 189 11.84 -15.92 7.79
CA ILE A 189 12.89 -15.25 8.56
C ILE A 189 12.73 -15.51 10.06
N GLN A 190 11.49 -15.46 10.59
CA GLN A 190 11.20 -15.78 11.99
C GLN A 190 11.60 -17.21 12.36
N ASP A 191 11.32 -18.19 11.50
CA ASP A 191 11.70 -19.58 11.72
C ASP A 191 13.23 -19.75 11.73
N LYS A 192 13.94 -19.09 10.79
CA LYS A 192 15.41 -19.09 10.75
C LYS A 192 16.01 -18.44 12.00
N LEU A 193 15.45 -17.31 12.45
CA LEU A 193 15.88 -16.63 13.67
C LEU A 193 15.68 -17.50 14.90
N LYS A 194 14.55 -18.20 15.01
CA LYS A 194 14.30 -19.15 16.10
C LYS A 194 15.34 -20.26 16.13
N ASN A 195 15.68 -20.84 14.97
CA ASN A 195 16.73 -21.86 14.88
C ASN A 195 18.12 -21.31 15.24
N ALA A 196 18.44 -20.09 14.78
CA ALA A 196 19.70 -19.42 15.13
C ALA A 196 19.80 -19.17 16.64
N GLN A 197 18.71 -18.71 17.28
CA GLN A 197 18.65 -18.51 18.72
C GLN A 197 18.90 -19.82 19.48
N GLN A 198 18.25 -20.91 19.09
CA GLN A 198 18.48 -22.23 19.71
C GLN A 198 19.94 -22.69 19.58
N ASN A 199 20.60 -22.40 18.45
CA ASN A 199 22.02 -22.72 18.28
C ASN A 199 22.93 -21.87 19.16
N ILE A 200 22.61 -20.58 19.31
CA ILE A 200 23.31 -19.69 20.25
C ILE A 200 23.16 -20.21 21.68
N ASP A 201 21.95 -20.56 22.10
CA ASP A 201 21.69 -21.07 23.45
C ASP A 201 22.49 -22.35 23.74
N ARG A 202 22.55 -23.28 22.78
CA ARG A 202 23.37 -24.50 22.88
C ARG A 202 24.87 -24.18 22.99
N ASN A 203 25.35 -23.22 22.19
CA ASN A 203 26.76 -22.82 22.22
C ASN A 203 27.14 -22.13 23.53
N ILE A 204 26.25 -21.29 24.08
CA ILE A 204 26.45 -20.66 25.39
C ILE A 204 26.55 -21.73 26.47
N GLU A 205 25.67 -22.73 26.47
CA GLU A 205 25.71 -23.82 27.43
C GLU A 205 27.00 -24.65 27.30
N PHE A 206 27.47 -24.90 26.07
CA PHE A 206 28.74 -25.58 25.84
C PHE A 206 29.95 -24.77 26.32
N GLN A 207 29.99 -23.47 26.00
CA GLN A 207 31.05 -22.57 26.46
C GLN A 207 31.09 -22.47 27.99
N LYS A 208 29.92 -22.46 28.65
CA LYS A 208 29.83 -22.49 30.11
C LYS A 208 30.53 -23.72 30.70
N LYS A 209 30.27 -24.91 30.13
CA LYS A 209 30.94 -26.16 30.57
C LYS A 209 32.46 -26.12 30.35
N ILE A 210 32.93 -25.53 29.24
CA ILE A 210 34.36 -25.32 29.01
C ILE A 210 34.96 -24.41 30.09
N VAL A 211 34.32 -23.26 30.35
CA VAL A 211 34.78 -22.31 31.37
C VAL A 211 34.84 -22.96 32.76
N GLU A 212 33.83 -23.75 33.12
CA GLU A 212 33.82 -24.54 34.36
C GLU A 212 35.00 -25.54 34.41
N GLY A 213 35.28 -26.23 33.29
CA GLY A 213 36.42 -27.14 33.17
C GLY A 213 37.77 -26.43 33.31
N LEU A 214 37.95 -25.30 32.63
CA LEU A 214 39.16 -24.47 32.73
C LEU A 214 39.36 -23.91 34.14
N SER A 215 38.28 -23.51 34.81
CA SER A 215 38.31 -23.06 36.20
C SER A 215 38.82 -24.17 37.12
N LYS A 216 38.30 -25.41 36.98
CA LYS A 216 38.79 -26.57 37.73
C LYS A 216 40.27 -26.88 37.45
N PHE A 217 40.68 -26.82 36.18
CA PHE A 217 42.07 -27.05 35.79
C PHE A 217 43.01 -25.99 36.40
N LYS A 218 42.64 -24.71 36.30
CA LYS A 218 43.37 -23.60 36.93
C LYS A 218 43.52 -23.82 38.42
N ASN A 219 42.44 -24.13 39.14
CA ASN A 219 42.48 -24.37 40.57
C ASN A 219 43.41 -25.54 40.94
N LYS A 220 43.48 -26.58 40.11
CA LYS A 220 44.42 -27.70 40.32
C LYS A 220 45.88 -27.28 40.12
N ILE A 221 46.18 -26.48 39.09
CA ILE A 221 47.51 -25.92 38.89
C ILE A 221 47.90 -25.02 40.06
N ASP A 222 47.00 -24.12 40.48
CA ASP A 222 47.22 -23.23 41.61
C ASP A 222 47.44 -23.98 42.93
N SER A 223 46.92 -25.21 43.07
CA SER A 223 47.12 -26.04 44.26
C SER A 223 48.52 -26.65 44.39
N TYR A 224 49.33 -26.66 43.32
CA TYR A 224 50.70 -27.14 43.40
C TYR A 224 51.62 -26.03 43.92
N GLU A 225 51.91 -26.08 45.23
CA GLU A 225 52.69 -25.08 45.97
C GLU A 225 54.08 -24.81 45.37
N HIS A 226 54.75 -25.87 44.90
CA HIS A 226 56.14 -25.81 44.42
C HIS A 226 56.29 -25.64 42.90
N LEU A 227 55.21 -25.35 42.16
CA LEU A 227 55.31 -25.16 40.71
C LEU A 227 56.28 -24.02 40.34
N LYS A 228 56.36 -22.98 41.18
CA LYS A 228 57.27 -21.84 40.98
C LYS A 228 58.71 -22.15 41.37
N ASP A 229 58.93 -23.22 42.14
CA ASP A 229 60.26 -23.56 42.65
C ASP A 229 61.08 -24.35 41.62
N ILE A 230 60.46 -24.81 40.52
CA ILE A 230 61.10 -25.60 39.47
C ILE A 230 62.35 -24.91 38.92
N ASP A 231 62.26 -23.60 38.64
CA ASP A 231 63.41 -22.84 38.13
C ASP A 231 64.55 -22.77 39.15
N SER A 232 64.22 -22.64 40.45
CA SER A 232 65.22 -22.64 41.52
C SER A 232 65.87 -24.00 41.66
N ILE A 233 65.09 -25.08 41.67
CA ILE A 233 65.59 -26.45 41.75
C ILE A 233 66.50 -26.76 40.56
N TRP A 234 66.12 -26.33 39.35
CA TRP A 234 66.94 -26.50 38.16
C TRP A 234 68.30 -25.80 38.28
N ASN A 235 68.29 -24.54 38.74
CA ASN A 235 69.53 -23.78 38.96
C ASN A 235 70.42 -24.42 40.02
N ASP A 236 69.83 -24.95 41.11
CA ASP A 236 70.59 -25.63 42.15
C ASP A 236 71.15 -26.97 41.65
N LEU A 237 70.42 -27.70 40.80
CA LEU A 237 70.90 -28.91 40.16
C LEU A 237 72.12 -28.62 39.26
N GLU A 238 72.12 -27.52 38.51
CA GLU A 238 73.25 -27.12 37.67
C GLU A 238 74.48 -26.76 38.51
N LYS A 239 74.29 -26.09 39.67
CA LYS A 239 75.38 -25.84 40.63
C LYS A 239 75.96 -27.15 41.17
N VAL A 240 75.09 -28.09 41.57
CA VAL A 240 75.52 -29.41 42.06
C VAL A 240 76.32 -30.15 41.00
N LYS A 241 75.84 -30.17 39.75
CA LYS A 241 76.55 -30.77 38.61
C LYS A 241 77.94 -30.17 38.40
N ASN A 242 78.08 -28.84 38.46
CA ASN A 242 79.38 -28.19 38.35
C ASN A 242 80.31 -28.56 39.52
N SER A 243 79.77 -28.65 40.74
CA SER A 243 80.56 -29.09 41.89
C SER A 243 81.02 -30.55 41.78
N LEU A 244 80.21 -31.42 41.16
CA LEU A 244 80.56 -32.81 40.89
C LEU A 244 81.76 -32.90 39.93
N TYR A 245 81.73 -32.13 38.83
CA TYR A 245 82.85 -32.08 37.87
C TYR A 245 84.16 -31.66 38.54
N ILE A 246 84.10 -30.64 39.42
CA ILE A 246 85.27 -30.21 40.20
C ILE A 246 85.76 -31.31 41.15
N LEU A 247 84.85 -32.08 41.75
CA LEU A 247 85.21 -33.20 42.62
C LEU A 247 85.88 -34.34 41.86
N GLU A 248 85.37 -34.68 40.67
CA GLU A 248 85.98 -35.70 39.79
C GLU A 248 87.42 -35.31 39.42
N GLU A 249 87.65 -34.05 39.03
CA GLU A 249 89.01 -33.55 38.73
C GLU A 249 89.93 -33.63 39.95
N LYS A 250 89.40 -33.33 41.15
CA LYS A 250 90.16 -33.46 42.40
C LYS A 250 90.45 -34.91 42.75
N GLN A 251 89.53 -35.83 42.47
CA GLN A 251 89.73 -37.25 42.71
C GLN A 251 90.86 -37.79 41.83
N GLU A 252 90.89 -37.45 40.54
CA GLU A 252 91.97 -37.85 39.63
C GLU A 252 93.34 -37.32 40.12
N LYS A 253 93.39 -36.08 40.62
CA LYS A 253 94.62 -35.53 41.22
C LYS A 253 95.06 -36.29 42.47
N ILE A 254 94.12 -36.73 43.32
CA ILE A 254 94.43 -37.53 44.51
C ILE A 254 94.96 -38.90 44.10
N GLU A 255 94.32 -39.60 43.15
CA GLU A 255 94.77 -40.90 42.65
C GLU A 255 96.21 -40.83 42.08
N ASN A 256 96.52 -39.76 41.34
CA ASN A 256 97.88 -39.51 40.85
C ASN A 256 98.90 -39.29 41.98
N LEU A 257 98.52 -38.55 43.03
CA LEU A 257 99.38 -38.33 44.19
C LEU A 257 99.61 -39.61 44.99
N GLU A 258 98.57 -40.45 45.16
CA GLU A 258 98.68 -41.75 45.81
C GLU A 258 99.67 -42.67 45.09
N MET A 259 99.61 -42.69 43.76
CA MET A 259 100.56 -43.45 42.93
C MET A 259 102.01 -42.97 43.14
N SER A 260 102.24 -41.66 43.10
CA SER A 260 103.57 -41.07 43.32
C SER A 260 104.10 -41.32 44.74
N LEU A 261 103.22 -41.29 45.74
CA LEU A 261 103.58 -41.63 47.13
C LEU A 261 104.00 -43.10 47.25
N GLN A 262 103.27 -44.00 46.59
CA GLN A 262 103.59 -45.43 46.59
C GLN A 262 104.93 -45.71 45.92
N ASP A 263 105.24 -45.03 44.81
CA ASP A 263 106.57 -45.09 44.17
C ASP A 263 107.69 -44.64 45.11
N THR A 264 107.49 -43.51 45.80
CA THR A 264 108.46 -42.98 46.78
C THR A 264 108.63 -43.93 47.97
N GLN A 265 107.55 -44.54 48.46
CA GLN A 265 107.61 -45.54 49.53
C GLN A 265 108.39 -46.79 49.10
N ASN A 266 108.14 -47.28 47.88
CA ASN A 266 108.88 -48.40 47.30
C ASN A 266 110.38 -48.08 47.18
N GLU A 267 110.72 -46.86 46.75
CA GLU A 267 112.10 -46.40 46.68
C GLU A 267 112.76 -46.36 48.06
N ASN A 268 112.09 -45.80 49.07
CA ASN A 268 112.57 -45.76 50.46
C ASN A 268 112.78 -47.16 51.06
N ILE A 269 111.87 -48.11 50.82
CA ILE A 269 112.06 -49.52 51.21
C ILE A 269 113.33 -50.09 50.55
N SER A 270 113.56 -49.77 49.27
CA SER A 270 114.76 -50.19 48.56
C SER A 270 116.03 -49.58 49.16
N PHE A 271 116.01 -48.29 49.51
CA PHE A 271 117.13 -47.60 50.15
C PHE A 271 117.42 -48.14 51.55
N SER A 272 116.39 -48.41 52.35
CA SER A 272 116.55 -49.05 53.66
C SER A 272 117.27 -50.40 53.54
N LYS A 273 116.88 -51.25 52.57
CA LYS A 273 117.57 -52.51 52.27
C LYS A 273 119.03 -52.28 51.89
N LYS A 274 119.33 -51.33 50.99
CA LYS A 274 120.70 -50.98 50.59
C LYS A 274 121.54 -50.47 51.77
N LEU A 275 120.96 -49.62 52.63
CA LEU A 275 121.63 -49.04 53.79
C LEU A 275 121.99 -50.11 54.82
N ASN A 276 121.09 -51.07 55.09
CA ASN A 276 121.37 -52.21 55.97
C ASN A 276 122.53 -53.06 55.46
N ILE A 277 122.61 -53.33 54.16
CA ILE A 277 123.75 -54.05 53.55
C ILE A 277 125.05 -53.25 53.73
N SER A 278 125.01 -51.93 53.50
CA SER A 278 126.17 -51.05 53.68
C SER A 278 126.64 -51.02 55.14
N TYR A 279 125.73 -50.93 56.11
CA TYR A 279 126.05 -51.01 57.55
C TYR A 279 126.70 -52.35 57.92
N PHE A 280 126.18 -53.47 57.41
CA PHE A 280 126.76 -54.79 57.62
C PHE A 280 128.19 -54.90 57.03
N LEU A 281 128.39 -54.40 55.81
CA LEU A 281 129.71 -54.35 55.15
C LEU A 281 130.71 -53.45 55.91
N GLY A 282 130.28 -52.25 56.33
CA GLY A 282 131.12 -51.29 57.06
C GLY A 282 131.51 -51.80 58.45
N GLY A 283 130.57 -52.38 59.19
CA GLY A 283 130.83 -53.04 60.47
C GLY A 283 131.81 -54.21 60.34
N GLY A 284 131.64 -55.03 59.29
CA GLY A 284 132.59 -56.11 58.97
C GLY A 284 134.01 -55.59 58.68
N ALA A 285 134.14 -54.50 57.92
CA ALA A 285 135.43 -53.88 57.62
C ALA A 285 136.15 -53.33 58.87
N LEU A 286 135.41 -52.75 59.82
CA LEU A 286 135.95 -52.30 61.11
C LEU A 286 136.47 -53.47 61.96
N ILE A 287 135.73 -54.58 62.02
CA ILE A 287 136.18 -55.78 62.72
C ILE A 287 137.44 -56.35 62.06
N LEU A 288 137.48 -56.41 60.72
CA LEU A 288 138.65 -56.87 59.96
C LEU A 288 139.88 -56.00 60.20
N THR A 289 139.72 -54.67 60.21
CA THR A 289 140.82 -53.74 60.48
C THR A 289 141.32 -53.87 61.91
N LEU A 290 140.43 -53.93 62.91
CA LEU A 290 140.79 -54.18 64.31
C LEU A 290 141.49 -55.54 64.48
N PHE A 291 140.98 -56.59 63.86
CA PHE A 291 141.59 -57.93 63.88
C PHE A 291 142.98 -57.91 63.25
N ASN A 292 143.17 -57.21 62.13
CA ASN A 292 144.46 -57.06 61.48
C ASN A 292 145.46 -56.27 62.35
N THR A 293 145.03 -55.19 62.99
CA THR A 293 145.86 -54.43 63.94
C THR A 293 146.24 -55.26 65.17
N PHE A 294 145.30 -56.03 65.72
CA PHE A 294 145.55 -56.94 66.85
C PHE A 294 146.49 -58.10 66.45
N TYR A 295 146.31 -58.68 65.27
CA TYR A 295 147.21 -59.69 64.72
C TYR A 295 148.63 -59.16 64.52
N LEU A 296 148.78 -57.93 64.03
CA LEU A 296 150.07 -57.24 63.94
C LEU A 296 150.68 -57.00 65.32
N PHE A 297 149.88 -56.63 66.32
CA PHE A 297 150.34 -56.45 67.72
C PHE A 297 150.84 -57.75 68.36
N LEU A 298 150.21 -58.90 68.09
CA LEU A 298 150.67 -60.21 68.57
C LEU A 298 151.93 -60.74 67.85
N ARG A 299 152.29 -60.16 66.69
CA ARG A 299 153.43 -60.58 65.87
C ARG A 299 154.70 -59.74 66.10
N GLY A 300 154.60 -58.63 66.82
CA GLY A 300 155.72 -57.82 67.30
C GLY A 300 156.13 -58.21 68.71
#